data_AF-A0A5R2N5S3-F1
#
_entry.id   AF-A0A5R2N5S3-F1
#
_cell.length_a   1.000
_cell.length_b   1.000
_cell.length_c   1.000
_cell.angle_alpha   90.00
_cell.angle_beta   90.00
_cell.angle_gamma   90.00
#
_symmetry.space_group_name_H-M   'P 1'
#
loop_
_entity.id
_entity.type
_entity.pdbx_description
1 polymer ?
#
loop_
_entity_poly.entity_id
_entity_poly.type
_entity_poly.pdbx_seq_one_letter_code
_entity_poly.pdbx_strand_id
1 'polypeptide(L)'
;RTIYRKDGSLRLADGTLAGADLDMISAIRFMHRTVGLELSEALRMASLYPAQAIGQSHRLGRFANGTAADIVALSDDLGIGSVWIGGDKVFEAAASR
;
A
#
# COMPACT_ATOMS: atom_id res chain seq x y z
N ARG A 1 -8.95 25.21 -0.43
CA ARG A 1 -10.40 24.89 -0.31
C ARG A 1 -10.54 23.88 0.83
N THR A 2 -11.62 23.93 1.63
CA THR A 2 -11.86 22.96 2.71
C THR A 2 -12.34 21.63 2.14
N ILE A 3 -11.84 20.51 2.68
CA ILE A 3 -12.23 19.14 2.33
C ILE A 3 -12.85 18.49 3.56
N TYR A 4 -14.01 17.86 3.39
CA TYR A 4 -14.73 17.16 4.44
C TYR A 4 -14.50 15.65 4.32
N ARG A 5 -14.18 15.00 5.43
CA ARG A 5 -14.14 13.53 5.54
C ARG A 5 -15.43 13.06 6.17
N LYS A 6 -16.24 12.31 5.43
CA LYS A 6 -17.52 11.76 5.91
C LYS A 6 -17.86 10.48 5.14
N ASP A 7 -18.39 9.49 5.85
CA ASP A 7 -18.91 8.23 5.29
C ASP A 7 -17.90 7.52 4.37
N GLY A 8 -16.62 7.49 4.77
CA GLY A 8 -15.54 6.86 3.99
C GLY A 8 -15.17 7.60 2.70
N SER A 9 -15.49 8.88 2.57
CA SER A 9 -15.16 9.69 1.39
C SER A 9 -14.66 11.09 1.75
N LEU A 10 -13.81 11.63 0.86
CA LEU A 10 -13.32 13.01 0.93
C LEU A 10 -14.07 13.86 -0.10
N ARG A 11 -14.76 14.91 0.35
CA ARG A 11 -15.60 15.75 -0.53
C ARG A 11 -15.46 17.23 -0.27
N LEU A 12 -15.64 18.05 -1.30
CA LEU A 12 -15.85 19.49 -1.18
C LEU A 12 -17.28 19.78 -0.69
N ALA A 13 -17.56 21.04 -0.34
CA ALA A 13 -18.89 21.48 0.07
C ALA A 13 -19.97 21.24 -1.02
N ASP A 14 -19.59 21.25 -2.29
CA ASP A 14 -20.47 20.96 -3.42
C ASP A 14 -20.68 19.45 -3.67
N GLY A 15 -20.08 18.58 -2.84
CA GLY A 15 -20.19 17.13 -2.93
C GLY A 15 -19.17 16.47 -3.87
N THR A 16 -18.37 17.23 -4.61
CA THR A 16 -17.31 16.71 -5.50
C THR A 16 -16.29 15.90 -4.71
N LEU A 17 -15.90 14.72 -5.21
CA LEU A 17 -14.82 13.92 -4.63
C LEU A 17 -13.49 14.68 -4.68
N ALA A 18 -12.78 14.70 -3.56
CA ALA A 18 -11.52 15.42 -3.38
C ALA A 18 -10.45 14.51 -2.75
N GLY A 19 -10.14 13.42 -3.45
CA GLY A 19 -9.20 12.39 -3.01
C GLY A 19 -9.89 11.09 -2.60
N ALA A 20 -9.14 10.23 -1.90
CA ALA A 20 -9.62 8.95 -1.39
C ALA A 20 -9.37 8.86 0.11
N ASP A 21 -10.29 8.20 0.82
CA ASP A 21 -10.12 7.81 2.21
C ASP A 21 -9.63 6.35 2.27
N LEU A 22 -8.41 6.11 1.79
CA LEU A 22 -7.89 4.76 1.55
C LEU A 22 -6.38 4.72 1.79
N ASP A 23 -5.93 3.73 2.55
CA ASP A 23 -4.51 3.37 2.68
C ASP A 23 -4.13 2.21 1.73
N MET A 24 -2.83 2.02 1.52
CA MET A 24 -2.32 1.04 0.56
C MET A 24 -2.65 -0.41 0.91
N ILE A 25 -2.63 -0.81 2.19
CA ILE A 25 -2.90 -2.20 2.55
C ILE A 25 -4.40 -2.52 2.43
N SER A 26 -5.25 -1.54 2.74
CA SER A 26 -6.69 -1.59 2.50
C SER A 26 -7.00 -1.71 1.00
N ALA A 27 -6.27 -0.99 0.15
CA ALA A 27 -6.39 -1.12 -1.31
C ALA A 27 -6.01 -2.53 -1.81
N ILE A 28 -4.89 -3.09 -1.34
CA ILE A 28 -4.45 -4.46 -1.69
C ILE A 28 -5.52 -5.49 -1.25
N ARG A 29 -6.02 -5.38 -0.02
CA ARG A 29 -7.08 -6.25 0.50
C ARG A 29 -8.35 -6.15 -0.34
N PHE A 30 -8.75 -4.95 -0.76
CA PHE A 30 -9.93 -4.76 -1.61
C PHE A 30 -9.74 -5.42 -2.99
N MET A 31 -8.60 -5.20 -3.64
CA MET A 31 -8.29 -5.82 -4.94
C MET A 31 -8.27 -7.35 -4.86
N HIS A 32 -7.69 -7.91 -3.79
CA HIS A 32 -7.61 -9.35 -3.62
C HIS A 32 -8.96 -9.96 -3.22
N ARG A 33 -9.59 -9.45 -2.14
CA ARG A 33 -10.77 -10.08 -1.52
C ARG A 33 -12.10 -9.71 -2.19
N THR A 34 -12.20 -8.50 -2.74
CA THR A 34 -13.47 -8.00 -3.32
C THR A 34 -13.46 -8.07 -4.84
N VAL A 35 -12.39 -7.60 -5.48
CA VAL A 35 -12.27 -7.68 -6.94
C VAL A 35 -11.89 -9.09 -7.41
N GLY A 36 -11.18 -9.86 -6.57
CA GLY A 36 -10.85 -11.26 -6.84
C GLY A 36 -9.54 -11.46 -7.61
N LEU A 37 -8.63 -10.49 -7.60
CA LEU A 37 -7.29 -10.69 -8.17
C LEU A 37 -6.44 -11.59 -7.27
N GLU A 38 -5.55 -12.35 -7.88
CA GLU A 38 -4.49 -13.06 -7.15
C GLU A 38 -3.69 -12.10 -6.28
N LEU A 39 -3.38 -12.50 -5.03
CA LEU A 39 -2.66 -11.64 -4.09
C LEU A 39 -1.32 -11.17 -4.67
N SER A 40 -0.60 -12.07 -5.36
CA SER A 40 0.68 -11.73 -5.98
C SER A 40 0.56 -10.64 -7.04
N GLU A 41 -0.57 -10.57 -7.74
CA GLU A 41 -0.84 -9.53 -8.74
C GLU A 41 -1.17 -8.20 -8.07
N ALA A 42 -2.03 -8.21 -7.05
CA ALA A 42 -2.32 -7.01 -6.26
C ALA A 42 -1.05 -6.41 -5.63
N LEU A 43 -0.13 -7.27 -5.15
CA LEU A 43 1.17 -6.84 -4.62
C LEU A 43 2.07 -6.24 -5.72
N ARG A 44 2.11 -6.82 -6.92
CA ARG A 44 2.85 -6.23 -8.06
C ARG A 44 2.28 -4.86 -8.46
N MET A 45 0.95 -4.72 -8.48
CA MET A 45 0.27 -3.45 -8.74
C MET A 45 0.60 -2.37 -7.69
N ALA A 46 0.85 -2.78 -6.44
CA ALA A 46 1.22 -1.86 -5.36
C ALA A 46 2.73 -1.56 -5.27
N SER A 47 3.58 -2.26 -6.01
CA SER A 47 5.04 -2.17 -5.87
C SER A 47 5.79 -2.14 -7.21
N LEU A 48 5.86 -3.27 -7.91
CA LEU A 48 6.60 -3.43 -9.17
C LEU A 48 6.10 -2.51 -10.28
N TYR A 49 4.79 -2.47 -10.55
CA TYR A 49 4.26 -1.71 -11.69
C TYR A 49 4.41 -0.19 -11.50
N PRO A 50 4.16 0.39 -10.31
CA PRO A 50 4.52 1.78 -10.03
C PRO A 50 6.00 2.05 -10.24
N ALA A 51 6.90 1.17 -9.76
CA ALA A 51 8.34 1.33 -9.95
C ALA A 51 8.73 1.28 -11.44
N GLN A 52 8.10 0.42 -12.24
CA GLN A 52 8.30 0.38 -13.69
C GLN A 52 7.79 1.65 -14.38
N ALA A 53 6.60 2.12 -14.00
CA ALA A 53 5.98 3.31 -14.58
C ALA A 53 6.83 4.58 -14.41
N ILE A 54 7.57 4.68 -13.30
CA ILE A 54 8.49 5.80 -13.04
C ILE A 54 9.96 5.50 -13.42
N GLY A 55 10.25 4.37 -14.06
CA GLY A 55 11.60 4.00 -14.49
C GLY A 55 12.58 3.62 -13.37
N GLN A 56 12.08 3.23 -12.18
CA GLN A 56 12.87 2.92 -10.99
C GLN A 56 12.89 1.42 -10.63
N SER A 57 12.35 0.55 -11.49
CA SER A 57 12.28 -0.91 -11.25
C SER A 57 13.65 -1.61 -11.16
N HIS A 58 14.74 -0.94 -11.54
CA HIS A 58 16.11 -1.41 -11.33
C HIS A 58 16.53 -1.37 -9.86
N ARG A 59 15.85 -0.59 -9.02
CA ARG A 59 16.17 -0.47 -7.58
C ARG A 59 14.96 -0.53 -6.63
N LEU A 60 13.72 -0.38 -7.10
CA LEU A 60 12.48 -0.40 -6.30
C LEU A 60 11.47 -1.45 -6.77
N GLY A 61 10.50 -1.77 -5.91
CA GLY A 61 9.30 -2.53 -6.26
C GLY A 61 9.51 -4.04 -6.40
N ARG A 62 10.67 -4.56 -5.97
CA ARG A 62 11.00 -5.99 -6.00
C ARG A 62 11.76 -6.34 -4.72
N PHE A 63 11.58 -7.58 -4.27
CA PHE A 63 12.40 -8.17 -3.22
C PHE A 63 13.46 -9.07 -3.87
N ALA A 64 14.62 -8.48 -4.21
CA ALA A 64 15.70 -9.16 -4.89
C ALA A 64 17.05 -8.55 -4.52
N ASN A 65 18.14 -9.29 -4.74
CA ASN A 65 19.49 -8.74 -4.53
C ASN A 65 19.72 -7.52 -5.42
N GLY A 66 20.32 -6.47 -4.85
CA GLY A 66 20.61 -5.22 -5.56
C GLY A 66 19.48 -4.19 -5.58
N THR A 67 18.32 -4.48 -4.99
CA THR A 67 17.23 -3.50 -4.80
C THR A 67 17.28 -2.87 -3.40
N ALA A 68 16.59 -1.74 -3.22
CA ALA A 68 16.42 -1.13 -1.92
C ALA A 68 15.73 -2.10 -0.95
N ALA A 69 16.17 -2.09 0.31
CA ALA A 69 15.54 -2.85 1.39
C ALA A 69 14.31 -2.09 1.95
N ASP A 70 13.41 -1.70 1.04
CA ASP A 70 12.10 -1.13 1.34
C ASP A 70 11.08 -2.27 1.38
N ILE A 71 10.76 -2.73 2.59
CA ILE A 71 10.06 -4.01 2.81
C ILE A 71 8.88 -3.79 3.75
N VAL A 72 7.77 -4.44 3.46
CA VAL A 72 6.62 -4.54 4.38
C VAL A 72 6.39 -6.01 4.67
N ALA A 73 6.52 -6.41 5.94
CA ALA A 73 6.12 -7.73 6.39
C ALA A 73 4.62 -7.73 6.67
N LEU A 74 3.91 -8.69 6.08
CA LEU A 74 2.48 -8.88 6.25
C LEU A 74 2.19 -10.19 7.00
N SER A 75 1.16 -10.19 7.83
CA SER A 75 0.55 -11.41 8.39
C SER A 75 -0.34 -12.09 7.35
N ASP A 76 -0.80 -13.31 7.65
CA ASP A 76 -1.66 -14.11 6.76
C ASP A 76 -2.99 -13.42 6.43
N ASP A 77 -3.50 -12.59 7.34
CA ASP A 77 -4.69 -11.76 7.14
C ASP A 77 -4.38 -10.40 6.46
N LEU A 78 -3.18 -10.24 5.91
CA LEU A 78 -2.66 -9.03 5.28
C LEU A 78 -2.60 -7.83 6.24
N GLY A 79 -2.41 -8.06 7.54
CA GLY A 79 -2.04 -7.03 8.53
C GLY A 79 -0.57 -6.61 8.36
N ILE A 80 -0.26 -5.34 8.63
CA ILE A 80 1.13 -4.86 8.61
C ILE A 80 1.80 -5.27 9.91
N GLY A 81 2.82 -6.11 9.83
CA GLY A 81 3.63 -6.54 10.98
C GLY A 81 4.85 -5.64 11.21
N SER A 82 5.62 -5.34 10.16
CA SER A 82 6.80 -4.47 10.26
C SER A 82 7.09 -3.80 8.93
N VAL A 83 7.75 -2.64 8.98
CA VAL A 83 8.18 -1.89 7.78
C VAL A 83 9.64 -1.51 7.90
N TRP A 84 10.37 -1.70 6.81
CA TRP A 84 11.75 -1.25 6.62
C TRP A 84 11.82 -0.26 5.47
N ILE A 85 12.62 0.79 5.64
CA ILE A 85 12.98 1.75 4.59
C ILE A 85 14.51 1.81 4.54
N GLY A 86 15.10 1.51 3.38
CA GLY A 86 16.56 1.45 3.23
C GLY A 86 17.24 0.39 4.12
N GLY A 87 16.50 -0.58 4.64
CA GLY A 87 16.99 -1.59 5.58
C GLY A 87 16.81 -1.23 7.05
N ASP A 88 16.42 0.00 7.37
CA ASP A 88 16.12 0.43 8.74
C ASP A 88 14.67 0.11 9.08
N LYS A 89 14.44 -0.59 10.20
CA LYS A 89 13.08 -0.87 10.68
C LYS A 89 12.46 0.43 11.22
N VAL A 90 11.45 0.95 10.53
CA VAL A 90 10.78 2.22 10.89
C VAL A 90 9.41 2.00 11.55
N PHE A 91 8.87 0.78 11.48
CA PHE A 91 7.61 0.42 12.11
C PHE A 91 7.61 -1.04 12.55
N GLU A 92 7.00 -1.30 13.68
CA GLU A 92 6.69 -2.63 14.20
C GLU A 92 5.32 -2.58 14.86
N ALA A 93 4.41 -3.44 14.41
CA ALA A 93 3.11 -3.59 15.06
C ALA A 93 3.30 -4.18 16.45
N ALA A 94 2.51 -3.70 17.41
CA ALA A 94 2.46 -4.35 18.71
C ALA A 94 2.01 -5.80 18.52
N ALA A 95 2.67 -6.74 19.21
CA ALA A 95 2.27 -8.13 19.18
C ALA A 95 0.79 -8.25 19.56
N SER A 96 -0.02 -8.81 18.66
CA SER A 96 -1.39 -9.23 18.97
C SER A 96 -1.31 -10.22 20.14
N ARG A 97 -1.93 -9.88 21.27
CA ARG A 97 -2.11 -10.81 22.39
C ARG A 97 -3.06 -11.92 22.02
#